data_AF-A0A8H9Z3M8-F1
#
_entry.id   AF-A0A8H9Z3M8-F1
#
_cell.length_a   1.000
_cell.length_b   1.000
_cell.length_c   1.000
_cell.angle_alpha   90.00
_cell.angle_beta   90.00
_cell.angle_gamma   90.00
#
_symmetry.space_group_name_H-M   'P 1'
#
loop_
_entity.id
_entity.type
_entity.pdbx_description
1 polymer ?
#
loop_
_entity_poly.entity_id
_entity_poly.type
_entity_poly.pdbx_seq_one_letter_code
_entity_poly.pdbx_strand_id
1 'polypeptide(L)'
;AWNAQLASAADSHARNMANHNFFDHLDRDGRTPGDRAELAGYVAQQVGENIAAGLDTPRKVVDGWLASPGHCANLMNPQFRELGA
;
A
#
# COMPACT_ATOMS: atom_id res chain seq x y z
N ALA A 1 0.37 0.89 14.59
CA ALA A 1 -0.45 -0.26 15.00
C ALA A 1 -1.01 -0.94 13.76
N TRP A 2 -1.41 -2.21 13.85
CA TRP A 2 -2.12 -2.87 12.74
C TRP A 2 -3.56 -2.35 12.63
N ASN A 3 -4.03 -2.12 11.41
CA ASN A 3 -5.39 -1.66 11.11
C ASN A 3 -6.04 -2.56 10.06
N ALA A 4 -7.20 -3.13 10.38
CA ALA A 4 -7.86 -4.14 9.53
C ALA A 4 -8.46 -3.54 8.25
N GLN A 5 -8.93 -2.30 8.29
CA GLN A 5 -9.46 -1.59 7.13
C GLN A 5 -8.33 -1.33 6.11
N LEU A 6 -7.17 -0.88 6.58
CA LEU A 6 -5.98 -0.72 5.73
C LEU A 6 -5.53 -2.06 5.13
N ALA A 7 -5.56 -3.15 5.89
CA ALA A 7 -5.20 -4.47 5.38
C ALA A 7 -6.17 -4.96 4.30
N SER A 8 -7.47 -4.73 4.50
CA SER A 8 -8.50 -5.02 3.48
C SER A 8 -8.29 -4.21 2.20
N ALA A 9 -7.93 -2.93 2.33
CA ALA A 9 -7.64 -2.06 1.18
C ALA A 9 -6.38 -2.53 0.42
N ALA A 10 -5.32 -2.91 1.15
CA ALA A 10 -4.07 -3.41 0.59
C ALA A 10 -4.26 -4.73 -0.18
N ASP A 11 -4.89 -5.75 0.44
CA ASP A 11 -5.19 -7.03 -0.21
C ASP A 11 -6.07 -6.85 -1.45
N SER A 12 -7.08 -5.97 -1.38
CA SER A 12 -7.95 -5.69 -2.52
C SER A 12 -7.18 -5.06 -3.69
N HIS A 13 -6.30 -4.08 -3.43
CA HIS A 13 -5.50 -3.44 -4.48
C HIS A 13 -4.46 -4.40 -5.06
N ALA A 14 -3.79 -5.19 -4.23
CA ALA A 14 -2.84 -6.21 -4.67
C ALA A 14 -3.50 -7.22 -5.64
N ARG A 15 -4.71 -7.69 -5.30
CA ARG A 15 -5.51 -8.56 -6.17
C ARG A 15 -5.97 -7.86 -7.44
N ASN A 16 -6.34 -6.57 -7.36
CA ASN A 16 -6.73 -5.79 -8.52
C ASN A 16 -5.57 -5.70 -9.53
N MET A 17 -4.38 -5.29 -9.07
CA MET A 17 -3.15 -5.26 -9.87
C MET A 17 -2.86 -6.61 -10.54
N ALA A 18 -2.91 -7.69 -9.75
CA ALA A 18 -2.63 -9.04 -10.25
C ALA A 18 -3.66 -9.53 -11.28
N ASN A 19 -4.96 -9.41 -10.97
CA ASN A 19 -6.05 -9.93 -11.81
C ASN A 19 -6.22 -9.14 -13.11
N HIS A 20 -5.83 -7.86 -13.11
CA HIS A 20 -6.05 -6.97 -14.24
C HIS A 20 -4.75 -6.53 -14.94
N ASN A 21 -3.62 -7.17 -14.60
CA ASN A 21 -2.32 -7.02 -15.23
C ASN A 21 -1.85 -5.56 -15.33
N PHE A 22 -1.82 -4.87 -14.20
CA PHE A 22 -1.24 -3.53 -14.09
C PHE A 22 -0.46 -3.39 -12.78
N PHE A 23 0.41 -2.38 -12.69
CA PHE A 23 1.20 -2.08 -11.50
C PHE A 23 1.28 -0.57 -11.33
N ASP A 24 0.35 -0.03 -10.54
CA ASP A 24 0.18 1.42 -10.33
C ASP A 24 -0.46 1.69 -8.96
N HIS A 25 -0.25 2.89 -8.43
CA HIS A 25 -0.94 3.39 -7.24
C HIS A 25 -2.41 3.72 -7.51
N LEU A 26 -2.75 4.10 -8.75
CA LEU A 26 -4.13 4.27 -9.17
C LEU A 26 -4.75 2.92 -9.51
N ASP A 27 -5.96 2.67 -9.02
CA ASP A 27 -6.73 1.53 -9.51
C ASP A 27 -7.27 1.80 -10.94
N ARG A 28 -7.91 0.81 -11.55
CA ARG A 28 -8.47 0.95 -12.91
C ARG A 28 -9.59 1.97 -13.04
N ASP A 29 -10.24 2.32 -11.95
CA ASP A 29 -11.26 3.38 -11.93
C ASP A 29 -10.64 4.74 -11.58
N GLY A 30 -9.30 4.81 -11.47
CA GLY A 30 -8.55 6.03 -11.16
C GLY A 30 -8.51 6.38 -9.67
N ARG A 31 -8.91 5.47 -8.77
CA ARG A 31 -8.91 5.73 -7.32
C ARG A 31 -7.49 5.69 -6.76
N THR A 32 -7.19 6.67 -5.93
CA THR A 32 -5.94 6.77 -5.17
C THR A 32 -5.92 5.80 -3.98
N PRO A 33 -4.75 5.60 -3.33
CA PRO A 33 -4.70 4.85 -2.07
C PRO A 33 -5.61 5.42 -0.98
N GLY A 34 -5.77 6.74 -0.94
CA GLY A 34 -6.68 7.43 -0.01
C GLY A 34 -8.15 7.06 -0.26
N ASP A 35 -8.59 7.11 -1.52
CA ASP A 35 -9.95 6.75 -1.91
C ASP A 35 -10.25 5.28 -1.56
N ARG A 36 -9.30 4.37 -1.80
CA ARG A 36 -9.46 2.94 -1.45
C ARG A 36 -9.50 2.72 0.06
N ALA A 37 -8.71 3.46 0.82
CA ALA A 37 -8.74 3.40 2.28
C ALA A 37 -10.08 3.91 2.83
N GLU A 38 -10.61 5.01 2.29
CA GLU A 38 -11.91 5.56 2.66
C GLU A 38 -13.06 4.58 2.34
N LEU A 39 -13.03 3.95 1.15
CA LEU A 39 -13.98 2.89 0.77
C LEU A 39 -13.93 1.67 1.69
N ALA A 40 -12.76 1.36 2.26
CA ALA A 40 -12.60 0.32 3.27
C ALA A 40 -13.01 0.77 4.68
N GLY A 41 -13.47 2.02 4.85
CA GLY A 41 -13.90 2.59 6.13
C GLY A 41 -12.77 3.17 6.98
N TYR A 42 -11.59 3.41 6.40
CA TYR A 42 -10.48 4.07 7.08
C TYR A 42 -10.45 5.57 6.78
N VAL A 43 -10.64 6.40 7.80
CA VAL A 43 -10.67 7.86 7.67
C VAL A 43 -9.42 8.45 8.30
N ALA A 44 -8.54 9.06 7.49
CA ALA A 44 -7.35 9.74 7.95
C ALA A 44 -6.98 10.94 7.05
N GLN A 45 -6.17 11.86 7.58
CA GLN A 45 -5.70 13.02 6.83
C GLN A 45 -4.60 12.69 5.81
N GLN A 46 -3.89 11.57 5.99
CA GLN A 46 -2.80 11.16 5.12
C GLN A 46 -2.76 9.63 5.03
N VAL A 47 -2.64 9.13 3.80
CA VAL A 47 -2.45 7.71 3.47
C VAL A 47 -1.23 7.60 2.57
N GLY A 48 -0.29 6.73 2.93
CA GLY A 48 0.87 6.38 2.12
C GLY A 48 0.77 4.95 1.61
N GLU A 49 1.38 4.65 0.47
CA GLU A 49 1.36 3.32 -0.13
C GLU A 49 2.74 2.95 -0.67
N ASN A 50 3.19 1.74 -0.36
CA ASN A 50 4.29 1.08 -1.05
C ASN A 50 3.73 -0.15 -1.76
N ILE A 51 4.04 -0.33 -3.04
CA ILE A 51 3.68 -1.51 -3.82
C ILE A 51 4.94 -2.26 -4.26
N ALA A 52 4.83 -3.57 -4.44
CA ALA A 52 5.91 -4.43 -4.93
C ALA A 52 5.32 -5.63 -5.68
N ALA A 53 6.05 -6.11 -6.68
CA ALA A 53 5.69 -7.31 -7.45
C ALA A 53 6.96 -8.07 -7.88
N GLY A 54 6.83 -9.36 -8.14
CA GLY A 54 7.93 -10.20 -8.68
C GLY A 54 8.97 -10.66 -7.66
N LEU A 55 8.77 -10.42 -6.37
CA LEU A 55 9.65 -10.89 -5.28
C LEU A 55 9.02 -12.09 -4.59
N ASP A 56 9.84 -13.08 -4.26
CA ASP A 56 9.41 -14.40 -3.76
C ASP A 56 9.20 -14.47 -2.24
N THR A 57 9.59 -13.45 -1.49
CA THR A 57 9.46 -13.41 -0.03
C THR A 57 9.15 -12.00 0.48
N PRO A 58 8.39 -11.88 1.58
CA PRO A 58 8.14 -10.59 2.23
C PRO A 58 9.43 -9.86 2.66
N ARG A 59 10.46 -10.61 3.07
CA ARG A 59 11.75 -10.03 3.44
C ARG A 59 12.39 -9.27 2.28
N LYS A 60 12.45 -9.87 1.08
CA LYS A 60 13.00 -9.19 -0.09
C LYS A 60 12.19 -7.95 -0.50
N VAL A 61 10.87 -7.97 -0.30
CA VAL A 61 10.00 -6.80 -0.53
C VAL A 61 10.40 -5.65 0.41
N VAL A 62 10.48 -5.93 1.71
CA VAL A 62 10.84 -4.92 2.71
C VAL A 62 12.26 -4.40 2.49
N ASP A 63 13.23 -5.28 2.22
CA ASP A 63 14.61 -4.90 1.91
C ASP A 63 14.67 -4.01 0.66
N GLY A 64 13.88 -4.32 -0.37
CA GLY A 64 13.76 -3.51 -1.58
C GLY A 64 13.17 -2.12 -1.32
N TRP A 65 12.14 -2.02 -0.47
CA TRP A 65 11.59 -0.73 -0.06
C TRP A 65 12.59 0.09 0.77
N LEU A 66 13.34 -0.55 1.68
CA LEU A 66 14.38 0.12 2.48
C LEU A 66 15.52 0.67 1.61
N ALA A 67 15.90 -0.05 0.54
CA ALA A 67 16.94 0.37 -0.39
C ALA A 67 16.49 1.48 -1.37
N SER A 68 15.19 1.77 -1.45
CA SER A 68 14.63 2.76 -2.37
C SER A 68 14.27 4.05 -1.60
N PRO A 69 14.86 5.22 -1.93
CA PRO A 69 14.64 6.45 -1.16
C PRO A 69 13.16 6.85 -0.99
N GLY A 70 12.34 6.71 -2.04
CA GLY A 70 10.91 7.04 -1.98
C GLY A 70 10.12 6.10 -1.08
N HIS A 71 10.28 4.78 -1.26
CA HIS A 71 9.59 3.78 -0.44
C HIS A 71 10.06 3.81 1.02
N CYS A 72 11.35 4.02 1.25
CA CYS A 72 11.94 4.15 2.57
C CYS A 72 11.43 5.41 3.28
N ALA A 73 11.31 6.54 2.58
CA ALA A 73 10.72 7.75 3.13
C ALA A 73 9.26 7.52 3.59
N ASN A 74 8.47 6.75 2.84
CA ASN A 74 7.12 6.38 3.23
C ASN A 74 7.11 5.47 4.48
N LEU A 75 7.95 4.44 4.51
CA LEU A 75 8.08 3.50 5.63
C LEU A 75 8.53 4.19 6.93
N MET A 76 9.46 5.14 6.82
CA MET A 76 10.07 5.84 7.95
C MET A 76 9.33 7.12 8.36
N ASN A 77 8.25 7.50 7.67
CA ASN A 77 7.54 8.74 7.95
C ASN A 77 6.89 8.67 9.35
N PRO A 78 7.33 9.49 10.31
CA PRO A 78 6.82 9.45 11.68
C PRO A 78 5.40 10.02 11.81
N GLN A 79 4.80 10.53 10.72
CA GLN A 79 3.40 10.98 10.72
C GLN A 79 2.43 9.80 10.62
N PHE A 80 2.85 8.65 10.09
CA PHE A 80 2.01 7.45 10.06
C PHE A 80 1.93 6.79 11.44
N ARG A 81 0.73 6.32 11.78
CA ARG A 81 0.42 5.67 13.07
C ARG A 81 -0.08 4.25 12.91
N GLU A 82 -0.58 3.91 11.72
CA GLU A 82 -1.24 2.65 11.42
C GLU A 82 -0.72 2.06 10.11
N LEU A 83 -0.86 0.74 9.98
CA LEU A 83 -0.34 -0.09 8.89
C LEU A 83 -1.38 -1.18 8.60
N GLY A 84 -1.56 -1.51 7.33
CA GLY A 84 -2.16 -2.73 6.85
C GLY A 84 -1.41 -3.24 5.63
N ALA A 85 -1.36 -4.55 5.42
CA ALA A 85 -0.64 -5.22 4.34
C ALA A 85 -1.34 -6.50 3.91
#